data_AF-A0A5J4PN85-F1
#
_entry.id   AF-A0A5J4PN85-F1
#
_cell.length_a   1.000
_cell.length_b   1.000
_cell.length_c   1.000
_cell.angle_alpha   90.00
_cell.angle_beta   90.00
_cell.angle_gamma   90.00
#
_symmetry.space_group_name_H-M   'P 1'
#
loop_
_entity.id
_entity.type
_entity.pdbx_description
1 polymer ?
#
loop_
_entity_poly.entity_id
_entity_poly.type
_entity_poly.pdbx_seq_one_letter_code
_entity_poly.pdbx_strand_id
1 'polypeptide(L)' 'MKTAIIGAGNMGGAIARGLTQRTLIKAEDIIVSDPNNELLEALKAFNPNIRTTNNNQEAISRA' A
#
# COMPACT_ATOMS: atom_id res chain seq x y z
N MET A 1 4.45 -11.42 -7.21
CA MET A 1 4.07 -11.81 -5.83
C MET A 1 3.36 -10.62 -5.25
N LYS A 2 2.17 -10.81 -4.71
CA LYS A 2 1.35 -9.72 -4.23
C LYS A 2 1.51 -9.57 -2.70
N THR A 3 1.35 -8.34 -2.22
CA THR A 3 1.62 -7.97 -0.83
C THR A 3 0.51 -7.07 -0.30
N ALA A 4 -0.16 -7.51 0.77
CA ALA A 4 -1.05 -6.67 1.56
C ALA A 4 -0.29 -6.02 2.73
N ILE A 5 -0.50 -4.73 2.95
CA ILE A 5 -0.06 -4.01 4.14
C ILE A 5 -1.31 -3.46 4.83
N ILE A 6 -1.58 -3.94 6.05
CA ILE A 6 -2.72 -3.48 6.85
C ILE A 6 -2.24 -2.35 7.78
N GLY A 7 -2.72 -1.14 7.52
CA GLY A 7 -2.28 0.12 8.13
C GLY A 7 -1.32 0.91 7.22
N ALA A 8 -1.61 2.19 7.01
CA ALA A 8 -0.81 3.17 6.25
C ALA A 8 -0.13 4.22 7.15
N GLY A 9 -0.13 4.02 8.47
CA GLY A 9 0.65 4.83 9.42
C GLY A 9 2.16 4.72 9.20
N ASN A 10 2.95 5.27 10.12
CA ASN A 10 4.41 5.42 9.94
C ASN A 10 5.13 4.15 9.44
N MET A 11 4.86 2.99 10.04
CA MET A 11 5.51 1.73 9.65
C MET A 11 5.00 1.22 8.29
N GLY A 12 3.68 1.09 8.14
CA GLY A 12 3.10 0.54 6.92
C GLY A 12 3.39 1.41 5.69
N GLY A 13 3.34 2.73 5.86
CA GLY A 13 3.70 3.68 4.81
C GLY A 13 5.18 3.63 4.44
N ALA A 14 6.09 3.52 5.42
CA ALA A 14 7.52 3.37 5.14
C ALA A 14 7.84 2.06 4.41
N ILE A 15 7.21 0.94 4.81
CA ILE A 15 7.35 -0.36 4.14
C ILE A 15 6.84 -0.28 2.70
N ALA A 16 5.63 0.26 2.49
CA ALA A 16 5.06 0.41 1.14
C ALA A 16 6.00 1.20 0.23
N ARG A 17 6.47 2.37 0.69
CA ARG A 17 7.41 3.21 -0.05
C ARG A 17 8.72 2.47 -0.36
N GLY A 18 9.35 1.88 0.66
CA GLY A 18 10.63 1.18 0.50
C GLY A 18 10.56 -0.03 -0.42
N LEU A 19 9.48 -0.81 -0.37
CA LEU A 19 9.28 -1.97 -1.25
C LEU A 19 9.13 -1.55 -2.71
N THR A 20 8.38 -0.48 -2.99
CA THR A 20 8.17 0.01 -4.38
C THR A 20 9.39 0.60 -5.05
N GLN A 21 10.39 1.02 -4.28
CA GLN A 21 11.63 1.59 -4.82
C GLN A 21 12.64 0.53 -5.29
N ARG A 22 12.46 -0.75 -4.88
CA ARG A 22 13.35 -1.85 -5.26
C ARG A 22 12.72 -2.69 -6.35
N THR A 23 13.55 -3.35 -7.17
CA THR A 23 13.10 -4.17 -8.32
C THR A 23 12.41 -5.48 -7.96
N LEU A 24 12.32 -5.83 -6.67
CA LEU A 24 11.78 -7.12 -6.20
C LEU A 24 10.25 -7.20 -6.23
N ILE A 25 9.55 -6.09 -5.98
CA ILE A 25 8.08 -6.06 -5.94
C ILE A 25 7.60 -4.84 -6.70
N LYS A 26 6.71 -5.05 -7.68
CA LYS A 26 6.12 -3.95 -8.43
C LYS A 26 5.10 -3.22 -7.57
N ALA A 27 4.98 -1.91 -7.73
CA ALA A 27 4.01 -1.12 -6.98
C ALA A 27 2.56 -1.58 -7.19
N GLU A 28 2.22 -2.01 -8.40
CA GLU A 28 0.91 -2.58 -8.74
C GLU A 28 0.56 -3.88 -7.99
N ASP A 29 1.57 -4.57 -7.45
CA ASP A 29 1.41 -5.79 -6.66
C ASP A 29 1.26 -5.50 -5.15
N ILE A 30 1.40 -4.24 -4.72
CA ILE A 30 1.24 -3.82 -3.32
C ILE A 30 -0.14 -3.18 -3.14
N ILE A 31 -0.89 -3.67 -2.16
CA ILE A 31 -2.14 -3.06 -1.70
C ILE A 31 -2.03 -2.67 -0.22
N VAL A 32 -2.36 -1.43 0.10
CA VAL A 32 -2.33 -0.90 1.48
C VAL A 32 -3.75 -0.56 1.93
N SER A 33 -4.16 -1.02 3.11
CA SER A 33 -5.42 -0.60 3.72
C SER A 33 -5.23 0.31 4.92
N ASP A 34 -6.08 1.33 5.05
CA ASP A 34 -6.16 2.18 6.24
C ASP A 34 -7.53 2.88 6.28
N PRO A 35 -8.17 3.07 7.45
CA PRO A 35 -9.38 3.89 7.53
C PRO A 35 -9.14 5.37 7.21
N ASN A 36 -7.91 5.88 7.36
CA ASN A 36 -7.58 7.28 7.10
C ASN A 36 -7.18 7.50 5.64
N ASN A 37 -8.07 8.18 4.89
CA ASN A 37 -7.85 8.51 3.48
C ASN A 37 -6.64 9.42 3.24
N GLU A 38 -6.30 10.32 4.15
CA GLU A 38 -5.16 11.24 3.97
C GLU A 38 -3.84 10.46 3.88
N LEU A 39 -3.69 9.39 4.67
CA LEU A 39 -2.52 8.52 4.62
C LEU A 39 -2.46 7.73 3.31
N LEU A 40 -3.61 7.26 2.82
CA LEU A 40 -3.69 6.54 1.54
C LEU A 40 -3.37 7.45 0.35
N GLU A 41 -3.90 8.68 0.34
CA GLU A 41 -3.60 9.66 -0.69
C GLU A 41 -2.13 10.11 -0.64
N ALA A 42 -1.53 10.22 0.55
CA ALA A 42 -0.09 10.47 0.67
C ALA A 42 0.78 9.36 0.07
N LEU A 43 0.30 8.10 0.08
CA LEU A 43 0.97 6.98 -0.60
C LEU A 43 0.81 7.05 -2.12
N LYS A 44 -0.40 7.37 -2.61
CA LYS A 44 -0.64 7.55 -4.05
C LYS A 44 0.12 8.75 -4.62
N ALA A 45 0.24 9.83 -3.86
CA ALA A 45 1.04 10.99 -4.24
C ALA A 45 2.53 10.63 -4.38
N PHE A 46 3.04 9.71 -3.54
CA PHE A 46 4.39 9.19 -3.67
C PHE A 46 4.55 8.24 -4.86
N ASN A 47 3.60 7.32 -5.05
CA ASN A 47 3.58 6.42 -6.20
C ASN A 47 2.14 6.02 -6.54
N PRO A 48 1.57 6.52 -7.65
CA PRO A 48 0.16 6.31 -8.00
C PRO A 48 -0.16 4.85 -8.34
N ASN A 49 0.85 4.00 -8.57
CA ASN A 49 0.67 2.59 -8.86
C ASN A 49 0.46 1.75 -7.60
N ILE A 50 0.68 2.30 -6.39
CA ILE A 50 0.33 1.62 -5.13
C ILE A 50 -1.20 1.54 -5.05
N ARG A 51 -1.73 0.33 -4.88
CA ARG A 51 -3.16 0.13 -4.68
C ARG A 51 -3.51 0.48 -3.23
N THR A 52 -4.64 1.13 -3.01
CA THR A 52 -5.13 1.44 -1.67
C THR A 52 -6.60 1.07 -1.53
N THR A 53 -7.04 0.77 -0.31
CA THR A 53 -8.44 0.55 0.06
C THR A 53 -8.67 0.95 1.51
N ASN A 54 -9.91 1.25 1.90
CA ASN A 54 -10.27 1.40 3.31
C ASN A 54 -10.73 0.10 3.97
N ASN A 55 -10.65 -1.02 3.25
CA ASN A 55 -11.19 -2.31 3.68
C ASN A 55 -10.07 -3.37 3.78
N ASN A 56 -9.87 -3.89 4.99
CA ASN A 56 -8.85 -4.92 5.24
C ASN A 56 -9.15 -6.24 4.52
N GLN A 57 -10.42 -6.65 4.45
CA GLN A 57 -10.80 -7.87 3.75
C GLN A 57 -10.56 -7.75 2.24
N GLU A 58 -10.78 -6.56 1.67
CA GLU A 58 -10.46 -6.29 0.27
C GLU A 58 -8.95 -6.36 0.01
N ALA A 59 -8.14 -5.77 0.90
CA ALA A 59 -6.68 -5.81 0.78
C ALA A 59 -6.14 -7.25 0.79
N ILE A 60 -6.60 -8.08 1.71
CA ILE A 60 -6.19 -9.49 1.80
C ILE A 60 -6.65 -10.27 0.58
N SER A 61 -7.89 -10.07 0.11
CA SER A 61 -8.44 -10.81 -1.03
C SER A 61 -7.77 -10.45 -2.37
N ARG A 62 -7.17 -9.27 -2.45
CA ARG A 62 -6.53 -8.76 -3.68
C ARG A 62 -5.01 -8.87 -3.68
N ALA A 63 -4.41 -9.19 -2.53
CA ALA A 63 -3.00 -9.48 -2.39
C ALA A 63 -2.65 -10.92 -2.82
#